data_AF-A0A2G9G4R3-F1
#
_entry.id   AF-A0A2G9G4R3-F1
#
_cell.length_a   1.000
_cell.length_b   1.000
_cell.length_c   1.000
_cell.angle_alpha   90.00
_cell.angle_beta   90.00
_cell.angle_gamma   90.00
#
_symmetry.space_group_name_H-M   'P 1'
#
loop_
_entity.id
_entity.type
_entity.pdbx_description
1 polymer ?
#
loop_
_entity_poly.entity_id
_entity_poly.type
_entity_poly.pdbx_seq_one_letter_code
_entity_poly.pdbx_strand_id
1 'polypeptide(L)'
;MASFSAAAIAPGVLPSTTAAATRLSYRSFVSVKCLGSSSFLPRLCLPQSELRRSTSLRTSYSTVSSPQSFASAPEQLKSAREDIKELLNSKFSHPILVRLGWHDAGTYDKNIADWPQRGGANGSLRFEIELKHGANAGLVNALKLLQPIKDKYSSVTYADLFQLASATAVEEAGGPKIPMKYGRVDVSGPEQCPEEGRLPDAGPPSPAAHLRDVFYRMGLNDKEIVALSGAHTLGRSRPDRSGWGKP
;
A
#
# COMPACT_ATOMS: atom_id res chain seq x y z
N MET A 1 -45.60 -26.84 -24.75
CA MET A 1 -46.40 -25.81 -25.43
C MET A 1 -47.27 -25.12 -24.39
N ALA A 2 -46.94 -23.87 -24.05
CA ALA A 2 -47.86 -22.93 -23.40
C ALA A 2 -47.22 -21.54 -23.51
N SER A 3 -47.68 -20.78 -24.50
CA SER A 3 -47.33 -19.38 -24.75
C SER A 3 -48.28 -18.47 -23.99
N PHE A 4 -47.76 -17.47 -23.28
CA PHE A 4 -48.49 -16.26 -22.89
C PHE A 4 -47.47 -15.11 -22.92
N SER A 5 -47.40 -14.40 -24.06
CA SER A 5 -48.04 -13.12 -24.38
C SER A 5 -47.43 -11.93 -23.63
N ALA A 6 -46.53 -11.24 -24.34
CA ALA A 6 -45.94 -9.98 -23.96
C ALA A 6 -46.92 -8.82 -24.23
N ALA A 7 -47.13 -7.95 -23.24
CA ALA A 7 -47.79 -6.66 -23.42
C ALA A 7 -46.73 -5.56 -23.40
N ALA A 8 -46.55 -4.90 -24.53
CA ALA A 8 -45.73 -3.71 -24.69
C ALA A 8 -46.52 -2.48 -24.24
N ILE A 9 -45.91 -1.62 -23.41
CA ILE A 9 -46.43 -0.29 -23.07
C ILE A 9 -45.45 0.73 -23.64
N ALA A 10 -45.97 1.62 -24.49
CA ALA A 10 -45.28 2.73 -25.13
C ALA A 10 -45.00 3.89 -24.15
N PRO A 11 -44.10 4.83 -24.48
CA PRO A 11 -43.46 5.71 -23.51
C PRO A 11 -44.25 7.00 -23.25
N GLY A 12 -44.34 7.38 -21.97
CA GLY A 12 -44.83 8.69 -21.53
C GLY A 12 -43.73 9.74 -21.62
N VAL A 13 -44.02 10.85 -22.29
CA VAL A 13 -43.19 12.04 -22.46
C VAL A 13 -43.64 13.12 -21.45
N LEU A 14 -42.67 13.94 -21.00
CA LEU A 14 -42.72 15.31 -20.45
C LEU A 14 -42.34 15.44 -18.95
N PRO A 15 -41.81 16.60 -18.51
CA PRO A 15 -40.90 17.53 -19.18
C PRO A 15 -39.66 17.90 -18.32
N SER A 16 -38.60 18.27 -19.02
CA SER A 16 -37.36 18.82 -18.47
C SER A 16 -37.58 20.20 -17.84
N THR A 17 -37.22 20.36 -16.57
CA THR A 17 -37.07 21.66 -15.92
C THR A 17 -35.58 22.01 -15.81
N THR A 18 -35.16 22.94 -16.66
CA THR A 18 -33.89 23.66 -16.57
C THR A 18 -33.90 24.62 -15.38
N ALA A 19 -32.92 24.51 -14.48
CA ALA A 19 -32.58 25.58 -13.54
C ALA A 19 -31.12 26.00 -13.78
N ALA A 20 -30.96 27.26 -14.17
CA ALA A 20 -29.71 27.87 -14.55
C ALA A 20 -28.79 28.14 -13.35
N ALA A 21 -27.51 27.87 -13.56
CA ALA A 21 -26.42 28.23 -12.66
C ALA A 21 -26.24 29.75 -12.61
N THR A 22 -26.28 30.34 -11.41
CA THR A 22 -25.89 31.74 -11.21
C THR A 22 -24.46 31.77 -10.70
N ARG A 23 -23.55 32.29 -11.53
CA ARG A 23 -22.18 32.65 -11.17
C ARG A 23 -22.22 33.90 -10.29
N LEU A 24 -21.62 33.87 -9.10
CA LEU A 24 -21.15 35.08 -8.43
C LEU A 24 -19.64 35.19 -8.60
N SER A 25 -19.23 36.20 -9.36
CA SER A 25 -17.90 36.75 -9.43
C SER A 25 -17.71 37.73 -8.27
N TYR A 26 -16.65 37.58 -7.48
CA TYR A 26 -16.12 38.69 -6.68
C TYR A 26 -14.65 38.90 -7.02
N ARG A 27 -14.36 40.08 -7.56
CA ARG A 27 -13.01 40.59 -7.85
C ARG A 27 -12.50 41.41 -6.66
N SER A 28 -11.24 41.12 -6.31
CA SER A 28 -10.11 42.05 -6.04
C SER A 28 -10.19 43.07 -4.90
N PHE A 29 -9.12 43.11 -4.07
CA PHE A 29 -8.12 44.20 -3.92
C PHE A 29 -6.94 43.64 -3.09
N VAL A 30 -5.75 43.40 -3.68
CA VAL A 30 -4.53 44.25 -3.67
C VAL A 30 -4.08 44.75 -2.29
N SER A 31 -2.91 44.31 -1.84
CA SER A 31 -1.90 45.19 -1.23
C SER A 31 -0.48 44.66 -1.46
N VAL A 32 0.38 45.55 -1.92
CA VAL A 32 1.78 45.37 -2.33
C VAL A 32 2.68 46.05 -1.29
N LYS A 33 3.84 45.46 -0.99
CA LYS A 33 5.19 46.08 -0.88
C LYS A 33 6.18 45.02 -0.35
N CYS A 34 7.21 44.62 -1.13
CA CYS A 34 8.53 45.26 -1.33
C CYS A 34 9.42 45.13 -0.08
N LEU A 35 10.74 44.90 -0.08
CA LEU A 35 11.84 44.65 -1.03
C LEU A 35 13.09 44.44 -0.12
N GLY A 36 14.11 43.69 -0.52
CA GLY A 36 15.40 43.70 0.20
C GLY A 36 16.48 42.74 -0.30
N SER A 37 17.28 43.20 -1.27
CA SER A 37 18.53 42.62 -1.84
C SER A 37 19.60 42.26 -0.78
N SER A 38 20.32 41.13 -0.85
CA SER A 38 21.46 40.70 -1.71
C SER A 38 22.86 41.25 -1.37
N SER A 39 23.82 40.30 -1.36
CA SER A 39 25.29 40.42 -1.51
C SER A 39 26.03 41.11 -0.33
N PHE A 40 27.18 40.64 0.18
CA PHE A 40 28.45 40.46 -0.51
C PHE A 40 29.41 39.54 0.29
N LEU A 41 30.22 38.75 -0.43
CA LEU A 41 31.47 38.12 0.04
C LEU A 41 32.63 39.12 -0.03
N PRO A 42 33.77 38.84 0.64
CA PRO A 42 34.94 38.46 -0.16
C PRO A 42 35.82 37.34 0.45
N ARG A 43 36.54 36.67 -0.46
CA ARG A 43 37.66 35.73 -0.23
C ARG A 43 38.91 36.46 0.29
N LEU A 44 39.82 35.74 0.99
CA LEU A 44 41.23 35.56 0.59
C LEU A 44 42.04 34.66 1.58
N CYS A 45 42.79 33.73 0.97
CA CYS A 45 44.09 33.10 1.29
C CYS A 45 44.47 32.40 2.63
N LEU A 46 44.90 31.13 2.43
CA LEU A 46 45.73 30.14 3.18
C LEU A 46 47.13 30.64 3.65
N PRO A 47 48.05 29.81 4.24
CA PRO A 47 47.99 28.73 5.26
C PRO A 47 49.15 28.78 6.30
N GLN A 48 49.38 27.67 7.03
CA GLN A 48 50.48 27.29 7.96
C GLN A 48 50.33 27.79 9.40
N SER A 49 50.65 27.07 10.47
CA SER A 49 51.10 25.69 10.76
C SER A 49 51.09 25.57 12.30
N GLU A 50 50.93 24.37 12.83
CA GLU A 50 51.63 23.82 14.02
C GLU A 50 50.76 22.94 14.92
N LEU A 51 51.39 21.83 15.29
CA LEU A 51 50.92 20.69 16.09
C LEU A 51 50.41 21.11 17.47
N ARG A 52 49.29 20.53 17.92
CA ARG A 52 49.11 20.19 19.34
C ARG A 52 48.37 18.87 19.56
N ARG A 53 49.19 17.86 19.84
CA ARG A 53 49.09 16.86 20.91
C ARG A 53 47.72 16.18 21.14
N SER A 54 47.65 14.95 20.64
CA SER A 54 46.70 13.90 21.03
C SER A 54 46.82 13.57 22.53
N THR A 55 45.69 13.64 23.23
CA THR A 55 45.44 12.88 24.46
C THR A 55 44.11 12.14 24.29
N SER A 56 44.22 10.85 24.03
CA SER A 56 43.13 9.88 23.93
C SER A 56 42.47 9.68 25.29
N LEU A 57 41.26 10.20 25.47
CA LEU A 57 40.33 9.73 26.51
C LEU A 57 39.40 8.68 25.88
N ARG A 58 39.69 7.41 26.16
CA ARG A 58 38.78 6.29 25.84
C ARG A 58 37.55 6.41 26.72
N THR A 59 36.51 7.05 26.20
CA THR A 59 35.15 6.85 26.69
C THR A 59 34.58 5.66 25.95
N SER A 60 34.37 4.55 26.67
CA SER A 60 33.64 3.39 26.17
C SER A 60 32.17 3.76 26.01
N TYR A 61 31.81 4.26 24.83
CA TYR A 61 30.42 4.34 24.43
C TYR A 61 29.97 2.93 24.06
N SER A 62 29.07 2.37 24.88
CA SER A 62 28.20 1.29 24.45
C SER A 62 27.45 1.76 23.22
N THR A 63 27.84 1.27 22.05
CA THR A 63 27.09 1.45 20.83
C THR A 63 25.74 0.79 21.03
N VAL A 64 24.74 1.59 21.36
CA VAL A 64 23.34 1.27 21.11
C VAL A 64 23.27 1.00 19.61
N SER A 65 23.12 -0.27 19.22
CA SER A 65 22.97 -0.62 17.82
C SER A 65 21.72 0.08 17.31
N SER A 66 21.90 1.03 16.40
CA SER A 66 20.84 1.44 15.50
C SER A 66 20.22 0.18 14.88
N PRO A 67 18.88 0.13 14.69
CA PRO A 67 18.26 -1.02 14.05
C PRO A 67 18.77 -1.07 12.60
N GLN A 68 19.80 -1.89 12.38
CA GLN A 68 20.26 -2.21 11.04
C GLN A 68 19.10 -2.91 10.32
N SER A 69 18.81 -2.43 9.11
CA SER A 69 17.84 -3.01 8.20
C SER A 69 18.29 -4.40 7.79
N PHE A 70 17.92 -5.42 8.57
CA PHE A 70 18.23 -6.79 8.23
C PHE A 70 17.23 -7.29 7.19
N ALA A 71 17.72 -7.54 5.98
CA ALA A 71 17.00 -8.34 5.00
C ALA A 71 16.69 -9.72 5.58
N SER A 72 15.54 -10.29 5.20
CA SER A 72 15.06 -11.56 5.74
C SER A 72 16.05 -12.72 5.55
N ALA A 73 16.32 -13.48 6.61
CA ALA A 73 17.20 -14.64 6.51
C ALA A 73 16.53 -15.77 5.69
N PRO A 74 17.20 -16.33 4.66
CA PRO A 74 16.59 -17.32 3.77
C PRO A 74 16.04 -18.57 4.49
N GLU A 75 16.71 -19.06 5.52
CA GLU A 75 16.26 -20.25 6.27
C GLU A 75 15.03 -19.97 7.14
N GLN A 76 14.92 -18.77 7.71
CA GLN A 76 13.70 -18.37 8.42
C GLN A 76 12.53 -18.14 7.45
N LEU A 77 12.76 -17.62 6.24
CA LEU A 77 11.72 -17.51 5.21
C LEU A 77 11.18 -18.88 4.80
N LYS A 78 12.05 -19.88 4.61
CA LYS A 78 11.62 -21.26 4.32
C LYS A 78 10.79 -21.84 5.45
N SER A 79 11.23 -21.65 6.70
CA SER A 79 10.50 -22.15 7.87
C SER A 79 9.15 -21.44 8.05
N ALA A 80 9.12 -20.12 7.90
CA ALA A 80 7.90 -19.32 7.93
C ALA A 80 6.90 -19.75 6.84
N ARG A 81 7.39 -20.16 5.66
CA ARG A 81 6.54 -20.70 4.60
C ARG A 81 5.81 -21.97 5.04
N GLU A 82 6.50 -22.91 5.70
CA GLU A 82 5.87 -24.15 6.17
C GLU A 82 4.82 -23.87 7.26
N ASP A 83 5.12 -22.97 8.20
CA ASP A 83 4.14 -22.53 9.20
C ASP A 83 2.92 -21.83 8.56
N ILE A 84 3.13 -21.06 7.48
CA ILE A 84 2.03 -20.46 6.70
C ILE A 84 1.16 -21.55 6.06
N LYS A 85 1.75 -22.62 5.51
CA LYS A 85 0.97 -23.74 4.94
C LYS A 85 0.12 -24.43 6.00
N GLU A 86 0.65 -24.62 7.21
CA GLU A 86 -0.13 -25.14 8.34
C GLU A 86 -1.27 -24.19 8.74
N LEU A 87 -1.00 -22.89 8.80
CA LEU A 87 -2.01 -21.86 9.06
C LEU A 87 -3.14 -21.90 8.02
N LEU A 88 -2.79 -22.03 6.74
CA LEU A 88 -3.71 -22.10 5.62
C LEU A 88 -4.61 -23.34 5.69
N ASN A 89 -4.02 -24.51 5.99
CA ASN A 89 -4.74 -25.77 6.16
C ASN A 89 -5.70 -25.76 7.36
N SER A 90 -5.33 -25.07 8.44
CA SER A 90 -6.14 -25.04 9.68
C SER A 90 -7.20 -23.93 9.70
N LYS A 91 -6.95 -22.79 9.06
CA LYS A 91 -7.83 -21.61 9.12
C LYS A 91 -8.53 -21.27 7.82
N PHE A 92 -8.16 -21.91 6.71
CA PHE A 92 -8.69 -21.62 5.37
C PHE A 92 -8.60 -20.14 5.00
N SER A 93 -7.51 -19.49 5.44
CA SER A 93 -7.31 -18.03 5.34
C SER A 93 -6.70 -17.57 4.01
N HIS A 94 -6.59 -18.44 3.00
CA HIS A 94 -6.00 -18.13 1.70
C HIS A 94 -6.44 -16.77 1.14
N PRO A 95 -7.75 -16.45 1.05
CA PRO A 95 -8.18 -15.23 0.38
C PRO A 95 -7.78 -13.96 1.13
N ILE A 96 -7.78 -13.97 2.46
CA ILE A 96 -7.44 -12.76 3.23
C ILE A 96 -5.94 -12.51 3.23
N LEU A 97 -5.10 -13.55 3.12
CA LEU A 97 -3.65 -13.40 3.00
C LEU A 97 -3.24 -12.91 1.60
N VAL A 98 -3.94 -13.35 0.55
CA VAL A 98 -3.78 -12.76 -0.81
C VAL A 98 -4.15 -11.28 -0.80
N ARG A 99 -5.30 -10.94 -0.20
CA ARG A 99 -5.73 -9.54 -0.06
C ARG A 99 -4.73 -8.71 0.75
N LEU A 100 -4.19 -9.24 1.85
CA LEU A 100 -3.20 -8.53 2.66
C LEU A 100 -1.95 -8.14 1.85
N GLY A 101 -1.37 -9.11 1.12
CA GLY A 101 -0.20 -8.84 0.28
C GLY A 101 -0.49 -7.84 -0.84
N TRP A 102 -1.67 -7.94 -1.47
CA TRP A 102 -2.10 -6.95 -2.47
C TRP A 102 -2.24 -5.55 -1.89
N HIS A 103 -2.87 -5.41 -0.71
CA HIS A 103 -3.15 -4.09 -0.13
C HIS A 103 -1.89 -3.37 0.34
N ASP A 104 -0.86 -4.10 0.81
CA ASP A 104 0.46 -3.52 1.12
C ASP A 104 1.14 -3.03 -0.17
N ALA A 105 1.10 -3.84 -1.24
CA ALA A 105 1.72 -3.50 -2.52
C ALA A 105 0.98 -2.41 -3.32
N GLY A 106 -0.35 -2.36 -3.21
CA GLY A 106 -1.24 -1.55 -4.06
C GLY A 106 -1.18 -0.05 -3.80
N THR A 107 -0.47 0.39 -2.76
CA THR A 107 -0.24 1.81 -2.47
C THR A 107 0.92 2.41 -3.27
N TYR A 108 1.58 1.61 -4.12
CA TYR A 108 2.71 2.04 -4.92
C TYR A 108 2.35 3.15 -5.93
N ASP A 109 3.25 4.12 -6.09
CA ASP A 109 3.21 5.16 -7.11
C ASP A 109 4.56 5.24 -7.84
N LYS A 110 4.54 4.93 -9.15
CA LYS A 110 5.72 4.96 -10.01
C LYS A 110 6.31 6.36 -10.22
N ASN A 111 5.53 7.40 -9.96
CA ASN A 111 5.95 8.79 -10.15
C ASN A 111 6.67 9.36 -8.92
N ILE A 112 6.70 8.63 -7.80
CA ILE A 112 7.46 8.98 -6.60
C ILE A 112 8.75 8.14 -6.57
N ALA A 113 9.90 8.81 -6.57
CA ALA A 113 11.19 8.12 -6.62
C ALA A 113 11.59 7.52 -5.26
N ASP A 114 11.37 8.27 -4.18
CA ASP A 114 11.94 7.99 -2.87
C ASP A 114 11.21 6.88 -2.11
N TRP A 115 11.99 6.06 -1.40
CA TRP A 115 11.48 5.12 -0.42
C TRP A 115 11.53 5.75 0.97
N PRO A 116 10.50 5.59 1.82
CA PRO A 116 9.27 4.79 1.61
C PRO A 116 8.07 5.53 0.99
N GLN A 117 8.19 6.82 0.65
CA GLN A 117 7.09 7.71 0.23
C GLN A 117 6.30 7.20 -0.98
N ARG A 118 6.96 6.48 -1.88
CA ARG A 118 6.33 5.84 -3.04
C ARG A 118 5.35 4.71 -2.69
N GLY A 119 5.24 4.31 -1.42
CA GLY A 119 4.38 3.21 -0.98
C GLY A 119 4.86 1.85 -1.49
N GLY A 120 3.92 0.91 -1.60
CA GLY A 120 4.17 -0.45 -2.04
C GLY A 120 4.58 -1.40 -0.92
N ALA A 121 5.05 -2.60 -1.30
CA ALA A 121 5.28 -3.71 -0.37
C ALA A 121 6.47 -3.45 0.58
N ASN A 122 6.22 -2.67 1.63
CA ASN A 122 7.20 -2.19 2.61
C ASN A 122 6.74 -2.45 4.06
N GLY A 123 5.65 -3.19 4.24
CA GLY A 123 5.13 -3.61 5.53
C GLY A 123 4.44 -2.50 6.32
N SER A 124 4.20 -1.32 5.74
CA SER A 124 3.51 -0.18 6.39
C SER A 124 2.09 -0.54 6.82
N LEU A 125 1.42 -1.41 6.07
CA LEU A 125 0.08 -1.92 6.35
C LEU A 125 -0.08 -2.59 7.72
N ARG A 126 1.00 -2.89 8.45
CA ARG A 126 0.91 -3.40 9.83
C ARG A 126 0.50 -2.32 10.85
N PHE A 127 0.68 -1.05 10.52
CA PHE A 127 0.41 0.05 11.43
C PHE A 127 -1.07 0.41 11.46
N GLU A 128 -1.55 0.79 12.64
CA GLU A 128 -2.97 1.07 12.87
C GLU A 128 -3.52 2.19 11.99
N ILE A 129 -2.70 3.20 11.68
CA ILE A 129 -3.08 4.34 10.82
C ILE A 129 -3.52 3.85 9.43
N GLU A 130 -2.76 2.94 8.82
CA GLU A 130 -3.07 2.41 7.49
C GLU A 130 -4.13 1.30 7.54
N LEU A 131 -4.14 0.47 8.60
CA LEU A 131 -5.20 -0.54 8.82
C LEU A 131 -6.60 0.09 8.95
N LYS A 132 -6.68 1.35 9.40
CA LYS A 132 -7.94 2.10 9.54
C LYS A 132 -8.47 2.69 8.25
N HIS A 133 -7.68 2.71 7.17
CA HIS A 133 -8.18 3.12 5.86
C HIS A 133 -9.37 2.25 5.45
N GLY A 134 -10.40 2.83 4.84
CA GLY A 134 -11.64 2.15 4.47
C GLY A 134 -11.40 0.93 3.58
N ALA A 135 -10.48 1.06 2.61
CA ALA A 135 -10.09 -0.05 1.73
C ALA A 135 -9.46 -1.23 2.48
N ASN A 136 -8.90 -1.01 3.68
CA ASN A 136 -8.20 -2.00 4.49
C ASN A 136 -9.09 -2.67 5.57
N ALA A 137 -10.39 -2.36 5.57
CA ALA A 137 -11.35 -2.92 6.52
C ALA A 137 -11.20 -4.45 6.68
N GLY A 138 -11.02 -4.90 7.92
CA GLY A 138 -10.87 -6.29 8.31
C GLY A 138 -9.47 -6.91 8.16
N LEU A 139 -8.48 -6.22 7.56
CA LEU A 139 -7.11 -6.74 7.38
C LEU A 139 -6.33 -6.90 8.69
N VAL A 140 -6.75 -6.22 9.77
CA VAL A 140 -6.23 -6.48 11.12
C VAL A 140 -6.35 -7.96 11.52
N ASN A 141 -7.36 -8.68 11.01
CA ASN A 141 -7.49 -10.11 11.27
C ASN A 141 -6.42 -10.94 10.54
N ALA A 142 -6.01 -10.54 9.34
CA ALA A 142 -4.91 -11.18 8.63
C ALA A 142 -3.58 -10.96 9.35
N LEU A 143 -3.34 -9.73 9.85
CA LEU A 143 -2.17 -9.43 10.67
C LEU A 143 -2.14 -10.29 11.95
N LYS A 144 -3.26 -10.40 12.67
CA LYS A 144 -3.39 -11.25 13.86
C LYS A 144 -3.08 -12.72 13.57
N LEU A 145 -3.48 -13.24 12.41
CA LEU A 145 -3.18 -14.61 12.00
C LEU A 145 -1.67 -14.82 11.75
N LEU A 146 -0.99 -13.82 11.21
CA LEU A 146 0.45 -13.88 10.92
C LEU A 146 1.34 -13.53 12.13
N GLN A 147 0.80 -12.90 13.17
CA GLN A 147 1.57 -12.44 14.32
C GLN A 147 2.38 -13.57 15.00
N PRO A 148 1.82 -14.78 15.28
CA PRO A 148 2.61 -15.85 15.89
C PRO A 148 3.80 -16.31 15.02
N ILE A 149 3.63 -16.29 13.70
CA ILE A 149 4.69 -16.64 12.74
C ILE A 149 5.75 -15.53 12.75
N LYS A 150 5.35 -14.27 12.74
CA LYS A 150 6.26 -13.12 12.83
C LYS A 150 7.09 -13.13 14.12
N ASP A 151 6.47 -13.48 15.25
CA ASP A 151 7.11 -13.54 16.56
C ASP A 151 8.15 -14.67 16.62
N LYS A 152 7.86 -15.81 15.98
CA LYS A 152 8.79 -16.95 15.85
C LYS A 152 10.00 -16.64 14.96
N TYR A 153 9.83 -15.79 13.95
CA TYR A 153 10.87 -15.47 12.96
C TYR A 153 11.22 -13.98 12.98
N SER A 154 12.04 -13.58 13.97
CA SER A 154 12.42 -12.19 14.19
C SER A 154 13.13 -11.55 12.99
N SER A 155 13.90 -12.32 12.21
CA SER A 155 14.63 -11.81 11.04
C SER A 155 13.75 -11.61 9.81
N VAL A 156 12.55 -12.22 9.76
CA VAL A 156 11.62 -12.04 8.65
C VAL A 156 10.89 -10.70 8.82
N THR A 157 11.01 -9.82 7.85
CA THR A 157 10.32 -8.53 7.82
C THR A 157 8.82 -8.73 7.60
N TYR A 158 7.98 -7.81 8.09
CA TYR A 158 6.55 -7.83 7.76
C TYR A 158 6.33 -7.70 6.25
N ALA A 159 7.12 -6.87 5.57
CA ALA A 159 7.10 -6.67 4.13
C ALA A 159 7.30 -7.99 3.36
N ASP A 160 8.28 -8.82 3.75
CA ASP A 160 8.43 -10.15 3.13
C ASP A 160 7.36 -11.13 3.62
N LEU A 161 6.96 -11.09 4.89
CA LEU A 161 5.97 -12.00 5.44
C LEU A 161 4.62 -11.88 4.74
N PHE A 162 4.15 -10.65 4.47
CA PHE A 162 2.88 -10.41 3.77
C PHE A 162 2.90 -10.99 2.34
N GLN A 163 4.00 -10.78 1.63
CA GLN A 163 4.15 -11.27 0.26
C GLN A 163 4.39 -12.78 0.21
N LEU A 164 5.14 -13.34 1.16
CA LEU A 164 5.32 -14.78 1.34
C LEU A 164 3.97 -15.45 1.63
N ALA A 165 3.17 -14.88 2.53
CA ALA A 165 1.85 -15.38 2.88
C ALA A 165 0.89 -15.34 1.69
N SER A 166 0.86 -14.24 0.94
CA SER A 166 0.06 -14.09 -0.27
C SER A 166 0.44 -15.11 -1.35
N ALA A 167 1.74 -15.21 -1.68
CA ALA A 167 2.19 -16.14 -2.72
C ALA A 167 1.98 -17.61 -2.33
N THR A 168 2.22 -17.96 -1.07
CA THR A 168 1.95 -19.31 -0.54
C THR A 168 0.47 -19.61 -0.59
N ALA A 169 -0.40 -18.65 -0.23
CA ALA A 169 -1.85 -18.82 -0.32
C ALA A 169 -2.35 -19.06 -1.75
N VAL A 170 -1.74 -18.44 -2.76
CA VAL A 170 -2.06 -18.73 -4.17
C VAL A 170 -1.65 -20.15 -4.54
N GLU A 171 -0.42 -20.57 -4.20
CA GLU A 171 0.11 -21.89 -4.55
C GLU A 171 -0.67 -23.02 -3.84
N GLU A 172 -0.94 -22.89 -2.54
CA GLU A 172 -1.72 -23.88 -1.77
C GLU A 172 -3.20 -23.94 -2.18
N ALA A 173 -3.74 -22.86 -2.78
CA ALA A 173 -5.07 -22.87 -3.38
C ALA A 173 -5.12 -23.54 -4.77
N GLY A 174 -4.00 -24.13 -5.23
CA GLY A 174 -3.88 -24.77 -6.55
C GLY A 174 -3.53 -23.80 -7.68
N GLY A 175 -3.16 -22.56 -7.36
CA GLY A 175 -2.71 -21.57 -8.32
C GLY A 175 -1.29 -21.82 -8.82
N PRO A 176 -0.80 -20.98 -9.77
CA PRO A 176 0.54 -21.12 -10.30
C PRO A 176 1.61 -20.77 -9.26
N LYS A 177 2.79 -21.40 -9.38
CA LYS A 177 3.97 -21.00 -8.63
C LYS A 177 4.44 -19.61 -9.07
N ILE A 178 4.41 -18.65 -8.16
CA ILE A 178 4.83 -17.27 -8.42
C ILE A 178 6.36 -17.18 -8.26
N PRO A 179 7.12 -16.59 -9.21
CA PRO A 179 8.58 -16.45 -9.12
C PRO A 179 8.97 -15.35 -8.11
N MET A 180 8.76 -15.64 -6.82
CA MET A 180 8.98 -14.70 -5.73
C MET A 180 10.47 -14.48 -5.42
N LYS A 181 10.79 -13.24 -5.08
CA LYS A 181 12.03 -12.82 -4.43
C LYS A 181 11.72 -12.13 -3.10
N TYR A 182 12.65 -12.22 -2.17
CA TYR A 182 12.56 -11.66 -0.82
C TYR A 182 13.79 -10.79 -0.52
N GLY A 183 13.80 -10.17 0.65
CA GLY A 183 14.76 -9.15 1.06
C GLY A 183 14.15 -7.75 1.15
N ARG A 184 12.81 -7.65 1.25
CA ARG A 184 12.14 -6.36 1.48
C ARG A 184 12.45 -5.86 2.88
N VAL A 185 12.60 -4.54 2.99
CA VAL A 185 12.85 -3.86 4.26
C VAL A 185 11.54 -3.28 4.78
N ASP A 186 11.30 -3.43 6.07
CA ASP A 186 10.17 -2.78 6.74
C ASP A 186 10.40 -1.27 6.85
N VAL A 187 9.35 -0.49 6.64
CA VAL A 187 9.31 0.89 7.16
C VAL A 187 9.53 0.89 8.67
N SER A 188 10.12 1.94 9.23
CA SER A 188 10.46 2.03 10.65
C SER A 188 9.30 2.45 11.55
N GLY A 189 8.35 3.22 11.05
CA GLY A 189 7.30 3.84 11.86
C GLY A 189 6.03 4.21 11.11
N PRO A 190 4.93 4.49 11.83
CA PRO A 190 3.63 4.81 11.25
C PRO A 190 3.62 6.09 10.42
N GLU A 191 4.52 7.04 10.70
CA GLU A 191 4.71 8.28 9.93
C GLU A 191 5.17 8.04 8.48
N GLN A 192 5.58 6.81 8.15
CA GLN A 192 5.99 6.39 6.81
C GLN A 192 4.88 5.66 6.05
N CYS A 193 3.68 5.53 6.63
CA CYS A 193 2.53 4.99 5.92
C CYS A 193 2.10 5.95 4.81
N PRO A 194 1.70 5.46 3.63
CA PRO A 194 1.11 6.30 2.59
C PRO A 194 -0.22 6.89 3.06
N GLU A 195 -0.60 8.03 2.50
CA GLU A 195 -1.94 8.57 2.69
C GLU A 195 -3.03 7.64 2.13
N GLU A 196 -4.23 7.73 2.70
CA GLU A 196 -5.40 7.01 2.20
C GLU A 196 -5.78 7.45 0.78
N GLY A 197 -6.42 6.53 0.03
CA GLY A 197 -6.96 6.81 -1.31
C GLY A 197 -6.12 6.29 -2.47
N ARG A 198 -4.97 5.65 -2.20
CA ARG A 198 -4.16 5.02 -3.26
C ARG A 198 -4.75 3.69 -3.77
N LEU A 199 -5.57 3.00 -2.97
CA LEU A 199 -6.21 1.73 -3.37
C LEU A 199 -7.51 1.96 -4.15
N PRO A 200 -7.91 1.04 -5.05
CA PRO A 200 -9.09 1.24 -5.89
C PRO A 200 -10.41 1.03 -5.14
N ASP A 201 -11.35 1.96 -5.33
CA ASP A 201 -12.78 1.75 -5.05
C ASP A 201 -13.44 0.70 -5.95
N ALA A 202 -14.38 -0.06 -5.38
CA ALA A 202 -15.14 -1.09 -6.10
C ALA A 202 -16.35 -0.54 -6.89
N GLY A 203 -16.87 0.64 -6.54
CA GLY A 203 -18.06 1.24 -7.15
C GLY A 203 -17.90 2.69 -7.62
N PRO A 204 -16.82 3.07 -8.31
CA PRO A 204 -16.67 4.42 -8.86
C PRO A 204 -17.67 4.65 -10.00
N PRO A 205 -17.97 5.91 -10.37
CA PRO A 205 -18.91 6.23 -11.45
C PRO A 205 -18.44 5.73 -12.83
N SER A 206 -17.13 5.56 -13.04
CA SER A 206 -16.55 4.98 -14.26
C SER A 206 -15.52 3.90 -13.92
N PRO A 207 -15.94 2.64 -13.70
CA PRO A 207 -15.07 1.57 -13.19
C PRO A 207 -13.83 1.28 -14.04
N ALA A 208 -13.98 1.20 -15.35
CA ALA A 208 -12.84 0.88 -16.22
C ALA A 208 -11.81 2.02 -16.31
N ALA A 209 -12.27 3.29 -16.21
CA ALA A 209 -11.36 4.44 -16.17
C ALA A 209 -10.62 4.47 -14.83
N HIS A 210 -11.35 4.32 -13.72
CA HIS A 210 -10.77 4.27 -12.38
C HIS A 210 -9.72 3.17 -12.20
N LEU A 211 -9.99 1.97 -12.73
CA LEU A 211 -8.99 0.89 -12.73
C LEU A 211 -7.71 1.30 -13.47
N ARG A 212 -7.83 1.95 -14.63
CA ARG A 212 -6.65 2.45 -15.35
C ARG A 212 -5.93 3.53 -14.57
N ASP A 213 -6.65 4.50 -13.99
CA ASP A 213 -6.05 5.58 -13.21
C ASP A 213 -5.21 5.02 -12.04
N VAL A 214 -5.80 4.08 -11.29
CA VAL A 214 -5.15 3.48 -10.11
C VAL A 214 -3.99 2.55 -10.51
N PHE A 215 -4.18 1.64 -11.47
CA PHE A 215 -3.16 0.64 -11.81
C PHE A 215 -2.05 1.21 -12.71
N TYR A 216 -2.35 2.19 -13.57
CA TYR A 216 -1.31 2.86 -14.36
C TYR A 216 -0.38 3.67 -13.46
N ARG A 217 -0.89 4.25 -12.36
CA ARG A 217 -0.04 4.86 -11.31
C ARG A 217 0.91 3.84 -10.69
N MET A 218 0.49 2.58 -10.53
CA MET A 218 1.38 1.50 -10.06
C MET A 218 2.36 1.01 -11.13
N GLY A 219 2.23 1.45 -12.37
CA GLY A 219 3.06 1.00 -13.50
C GLY A 219 2.59 -0.30 -14.14
N LEU A 220 1.33 -0.68 -13.91
CA LEU A 220 0.72 -1.89 -14.48
C LEU A 220 -0.08 -1.56 -15.73
N ASN A 221 -0.11 -2.47 -16.70
CA ASN A 221 -0.86 -2.33 -17.96
C ASN A 221 -2.21 -3.07 -17.94
N ASP A 222 -3.04 -2.86 -18.97
CA ASP A 222 -4.38 -3.47 -19.08
C ASP A 222 -4.39 -5.00 -18.91
N LYS A 223 -3.38 -5.71 -19.45
CA LYS A 223 -3.28 -7.17 -19.30
C LYS A 223 -3.06 -7.56 -17.83
N GLU A 224 -2.20 -6.84 -17.12
CA GLU A 224 -1.91 -7.08 -15.70
C GLU A 224 -3.11 -6.74 -14.82
N ILE A 225 -3.87 -5.68 -15.13
CA ILE A 225 -5.11 -5.33 -14.43
C ILE A 225 -6.10 -6.51 -14.48
N VAL A 226 -6.33 -7.07 -15.67
CA VAL A 226 -7.25 -8.20 -15.86
C VAL A 226 -6.71 -9.45 -15.17
N ALA A 227 -5.42 -9.76 -15.33
CA ALA A 227 -4.81 -10.92 -14.70
C ALA A 227 -4.88 -10.86 -13.16
N LEU A 228 -4.56 -9.73 -12.56
CA LEU A 228 -4.60 -9.53 -11.10
C LEU A 228 -6.04 -9.55 -10.56
N SER A 229 -7.02 -9.05 -11.33
CA SER A 229 -8.43 -9.17 -10.98
C SER A 229 -8.90 -10.64 -10.85
N GLY A 230 -8.19 -11.57 -11.49
CA GLY A 230 -8.39 -13.01 -11.34
C GLY A 230 -8.22 -13.52 -9.90
N ALA A 231 -7.53 -12.79 -9.02
CA ALA A 231 -7.45 -13.13 -7.60
C ALA A 231 -8.81 -13.15 -6.89
N HIS A 232 -9.84 -12.49 -7.47
CA HIS A 232 -11.23 -12.61 -7.00
C HIS A 232 -11.84 -13.99 -7.20
N THR A 233 -11.15 -14.94 -7.84
CA THR A 233 -11.49 -16.36 -7.80
C THR A 233 -11.40 -16.94 -6.38
N LEU A 234 -10.69 -16.27 -5.46
CA LEU A 234 -10.55 -16.67 -4.07
C LEU A 234 -11.40 -15.78 -3.16
N GLY A 235 -12.14 -16.43 -2.27
CA GLY A 235 -12.81 -15.76 -1.15
C GLY A 235 -14.14 -15.13 -1.52
N ARG A 236 -14.45 -14.01 -0.84
CA ARG A 236 -15.75 -13.36 -0.86
C ARG A 236 -15.68 -11.96 -0.27
N SER A 237 -16.61 -11.11 -0.69
CA SER A 237 -16.88 -9.83 -0.02
C SER A 237 -17.81 -10.02 1.18
N ARG A 238 -17.82 -9.04 2.10
CA ARG A 238 -18.76 -9.02 3.23
C ARG A 238 -19.29 -7.59 3.47
N PRO A 239 -20.60 -7.42 3.74
CA PRO A 239 -21.19 -6.11 3.98
C PRO A 239 -20.66 -5.44 5.25
N ASP A 240 -20.28 -6.20 6.29
CA ASP A 240 -19.67 -5.67 7.53
C ASP A 240 -18.21 -5.23 7.38
N ARG A 241 -17.62 -5.40 6.18
CA ARG A 241 -16.23 -4.99 5.89
C ARG A 241 -16.19 -3.93 4.80
N SER A 242 -16.42 -4.34 3.56
CA SER A 242 -16.32 -3.44 2.40
C SER A 242 -17.64 -2.75 2.08
N GLY A 243 -18.75 -3.15 2.71
CA GLY A 243 -20.11 -2.73 2.32
C GLY A 243 -20.69 -3.50 1.13
N TRP A 244 -19.93 -4.43 0.53
CA TRP A 244 -20.36 -5.19 -0.65
C TRP A 244 -20.64 -6.65 -0.34
N GLY A 245 -21.56 -7.26 -1.10
CA GLY A 245 -21.93 -8.67 -0.98
C GLY A 245 -23.17 -8.90 -0.12
N LYS A 246 -23.73 -10.11 -0.21
CA LYS A 246 -24.84 -10.54 0.66
C LYS A 246 -24.30 -10.99 2.03
N PRO A 247 -25.11 -10.93 3.11
CA PRO A 247 -24.76 -11.49 4.41
C PRO A 247 -24.35 -12.96 4.36
#